data_AF-A0A836VAN1-F1
#
_entry.id   AF-A0A836VAN1-F1
#
_cell.length_a   1.000
_cell.length_b   1.000
_cell.length_c   1.000
_cell.angle_alpha   90.00
_cell.angle_beta   90.00
_cell.angle_gamma   90.00
#
_symmetry.space_group_name_H-M   'P 1'
#
loop_
_entity.id
_entity.type
_entity.pdbx_description
1 polymer ?
#
loop_
_entity_poly.entity_id
_entity_poly.type
_entity_poly.pdbx_seq_one_letter_code
_entity_poly.pdbx_strand_id
1 'polypeptide(L)'
;MINNAAFPPVGILGLGFLGQILAREFSAVPESWGTWHLTPPPEPILSNFSFDWANENNWSALPETPVTLVMTIPPLLKNPETEAERLHLWGKWMSHNRP
;
A
#
# COMPACT_ATOMS: atom_id res chain seq x y z
N MET A 1 7.06 -26.96 11.74
CA MET A 1 8.07 -26.07 11.12
C MET A 1 7.33 -25.21 10.13
N ILE A 2 7.20 -23.91 10.39
CA ILE A 2 6.68 -22.96 9.40
C ILE A 2 7.82 -22.78 8.40
N ASN A 3 7.58 -23.02 7.12
CA ASN A 3 8.58 -22.77 6.09
C ASN A 3 8.98 -21.29 6.16
N ASN A 4 10.27 -21.01 6.41
CA ASN A 4 10.91 -19.71 6.20
C ASN A 4 11.01 -19.42 4.69
N ALA A 5 9.91 -19.57 3.94
CA ALA A 5 9.80 -18.85 2.68
C ALA A 5 9.77 -17.39 3.10
N ALA A 6 10.88 -16.68 2.88
CA ALA A 6 10.96 -15.25 3.16
C ALA A 6 9.77 -14.60 2.45
N PHE A 7 8.80 -14.12 3.22
CA PHE A 7 7.67 -13.40 2.66
C PHE A 7 8.25 -12.18 1.96
N PRO A 8 7.93 -11.96 0.66
CA PRO A 8 8.40 -10.76 -0.02
C PRO A 8 7.82 -9.55 0.72
N PRO A 9 8.59 -8.47 0.86
CA PRO A 9 8.13 -7.28 1.55
C PRO A 9 6.95 -6.65 0.82
N VAL A 10 6.07 -6.02 1.60
CA VAL A 10 4.85 -5.38 1.10
C VAL A 10 4.84 -3.89 1.38
N GLY A 11 4.37 -3.12 0.40
CA GLY A 11 4.00 -1.72 0.59
C GLY A 11 2.49 -1.58 0.61
N ILE A 12 1.92 -1.27 1.77
CA ILE A 12 0.48 -1.21 1.97
C ILE A 12 0.01 0.24 1.74
N LEU A 13 -0.69 0.47 0.64
CA LEU A 13 -1.31 1.76 0.33
C LEU A 13 -2.66 1.85 1.06
N GLY A 14 -2.64 2.42 2.27
CA GLY A 14 -3.82 2.69 3.10
C GLY A 14 -3.95 1.82 4.36
N LEU A 15 -3.43 2.30 5.48
CA LEU A 15 -3.52 1.69 6.82
C LEU A 15 -4.88 1.94 7.50
N GLY A 16 -5.96 1.77 6.76
CA GLY A 16 -7.32 1.64 7.31
C GLY A 16 -7.53 0.25 7.95
N PHE A 17 -8.79 -0.18 8.06
CA PHE A 17 -9.14 -1.46 8.72
C PHE A 17 -8.41 -2.66 8.11
N LEU A 18 -8.54 -2.88 6.79
CA LEU A 18 -7.88 -4.01 6.11
C LEU A 18 -6.36 -3.87 6.09
N GLY A 19 -5.84 -2.66 5.86
CA GLY A 19 -4.41 -2.39 5.84
C GLY A 19 -3.72 -2.69 7.16
N GLN A 20 -4.36 -2.39 8.30
CA GLN A 20 -3.83 -2.72 9.62
C GLN A 20 -3.82 -4.22 9.92
N ILE A 21 -4.81 -4.97 9.42
CA ILE A 21 -4.81 -6.43 9.53
C ILE A 21 -3.62 -7.00 8.74
N LEU A 22 -3.42 -6.55 7.50
CA LEU A 22 -2.28 -6.99 6.70
C LEU A 22 -0.95 -6.56 7.33
N ALA A 23 -0.84 -5.34 7.88
CA ALA A 23 0.38 -4.89 8.54
C ALA A 23 0.81 -5.81 9.70
N ARG A 24 -0.14 -6.44 10.41
CA ARG A 24 0.15 -7.42 11.46
C ARG A 24 0.76 -8.70 10.90
N GLU A 25 0.21 -9.21 9.79
CA GLU A 25 0.72 -10.41 9.12
C GLU A 25 2.16 -10.23 8.62
N PHE A 26 2.53 -9.01 8.23
CA PHE A 26 3.87 -8.67 7.73
C PHE A 26 4.79 -8.03 8.77
N SER A 27 4.40 -8.00 10.05
CA SER A 27 5.19 -7.39 11.14
C SER A 27 6.59 -7.97 11.32
N ALA A 28 6.81 -9.21 10.90
CA ALA A 28 8.10 -9.89 10.96
C ALA A 28 9.01 -9.61 9.73
N VAL A 29 8.54 -8.82 8.75
CA VAL A 29 9.28 -8.47 7.53
C VAL A 29 9.68 -6.98 7.59
N PRO A 30 10.92 -6.65 8.03
CA PRO A 30 11.33 -5.27 8.34
C PRO A 30 11.23 -4.28 7.18
N GLU A 31 11.37 -4.77 5.95
CA GLU A 31 11.30 -3.97 4.72
C GLU A 31 9.85 -3.65 4.31
N SER A 32 8.86 -4.23 4.99
CA SER A 32 7.45 -3.90 4.74
C SER A 32 7.09 -2.56 5.35
N TRP A 33 6.23 -1.82 4.66
CA TRP A 33 5.79 -0.50 5.07
C TRP A 33 4.33 -0.27 4.74
N GLY A 34 3.74 0.76 5.33
CA GLY A 34 2.38 1.17 5.02
C GLY A 34 2.21 2.68 4.93
N THR A 35 1.06 3.13 4.44
CA THR A 35 0.79 4.57 4.30
C THR A 35 -0.55 4.98 4.88
N TRP A 36 -0.66 6.25 5.27
CA TRP A 36 -1.89 6.86 5.78
C TRP A 36 -2.03 8.27 5.21
N HIS A 37 -3.26 8.77 5.08
CA HIS A 37 -3.50 10.11 4.53
C HIS A 37 -3.64 11.17 5.64
N LEU A 38 -4.83 11.27 6.25
CA LEU A 38 -5.15 12.33 7.21
C LEU A 38 -4.84 11.94 8.66
N THR A 39 -5.08 10.68 9.00
CA THR A 39 -4.96 10.20 10.38
C THR A 39 -3.90 9.10 10.44
N PRO A 40 -2.81 9.27 11.19
CA PRO A 40 -1.83 8.22 11.38
C PRO A 40 -2.42 7.03 12.16
N PRO A 41 -1.90 5.81 11.97
CA PRO A 41 -2.27 4.68 12.81
C PRO A 41 -1.86 4.96 14.27
N PRO A 42 -2.70 4.64 15.26
CA PRO A 42 -2.42 4.93 16.67
C PRO A 42 -1.20 4.16 17.20
N GLU A 43 -0.96 2.95 16.69
CA GLU A 43 0.18 2.11 17.03
C GLU A 43 0.79 1.54 15.74
N PRO A 44 1.92 2.08 15.29
CA PRO A 44 2.52 1.66 14.02
C PRO A 44 3.25 0.33 14.18
N ILE A 45 2.74 -0.69 13.50
CA ILE A 45 3.30 -2.05 13.48
C ILE A 45 4.40 -2.18 12.43
N LEU A 46 4.31 -1.37 11.37
CA LEU A 46 5.30 -1.22 10.31
C LEU A 46 5.79 0.21 10.27
N SER A 47 6.96 0.43 9.65
CA SER A 47 7.34 1.74 9.16
C SER A 47 6.21 2.30 8.29
N ASN A 48 5.87 3.57 8.49
CA ASN A 48 4.76 4.17 7.78
C ASN A 48 4.99 5.64 7.44
N PHE A 49 4.29 6.06 6.40
CA PHE A 49 4.48 7.36 5.78
C PHE A 49 3.14 8.03 5.51
N SER A 50 3.10 9.36 5.68
CA SER A 50 1.98 10.15 5.18
C SER A 50 1.98 10.10 3.65
N PHE A 51 0.82 9.85 3.07
CA PHE A 51 0.66 9.66 1.64
C PHE A 51 -0.74 10.08 1.20
N ASP A 52 -0.75 10.88 0.14
CA ASP A 52 -1.95 11.25 -0.59
C ASP A 52 -1.73 10.81 -2.04
N TRP A 53 -2.53 9.84 -2.48
CA TRP A 53 -2.46 9.26 -3.81
C TRP A 53 -2.81 10.26 -4.92
N ALA A 54 -3.56 11.32 -4.60
CA ALA A 54 -3.86 12.41 -5.52
C ALA A 54 -2.70 13.40 -5.70
N ASN A 55 -1.69 13.35 -4.82
CA ASN A 55 -0.53 14.22 -4.88
C ASN A 55 0.68 13.46 -5.45
N GLU A 56 1.05 13.77 -6.69
CA GLU A 56 2.15 13.11 -7.40
C GLU A 56 3.50 13.21 -6.66
N ASN A 57 3.73 14.28 -5.91
CA ASN A 57 4.98 14.52 -5.17
C ASN A 57 5.15 13.56 -3.98
N ASN A 58 4.05 12.99 -3.48
CA ASN A 58 4.10 12.07 -2.34
C ASN A 58 4.65 10.70 -2.73
N TRP A 59 4.62 10.34 -4.01
CA TRP A 59 5.19 9.07 -4.46
C TRP A 59 6.70 9.01 -4.27
N SER A 60 7.43 10.10 -4.53
CA SER A 60 8.90 10.15 -4.33
C SER A 60 9.32 10.10 -2.87
N ALA A 61 8.39 10.30 -1.94
CA ALA A 61 8.65 10.16 -0.51
C ALA A 61 8.54 8.72 0.00
N LEU A 62 8.04 7.79 -0.83
CA LEU A 62 7.93 6.37 -0.47
C LEU A 62 9.29 5.66 -0.66
N PRO A 63 9.56 4.59 0.11
CA PRO A 63 10.76 3.76 -0.08
C PRO A 63 10.86 3.22 -1.51
N GLU A 64 12.07 3.29 -2.09
CA GLU A 64 12.37 2.73 -3.42
C GLU A 64 12.73 1.23 -3.37
N THR A 65 12.79 0.64 -2.18
CA THR A 65 13.04 -0.80 -2.01
C THR A 65 11.96 -1.61 -2.72
N PRO A 66 12.33 -2.63 -3.51
CA PRO A 66 11.35 -3.46 -4.20
C PRO A 66 10.39 -4.14 -3.22
N VAL A 67 9.09 -3.91 -3.41
CA VAL A 67 8.01 -4.49 -2.61
C VAL A 67 6.83 -4.86 -3.49
N THR A 68 5.97 -5.76 -3.01
CA THR A 68 4.64 -5.94 -3.58
C THR A 68 3.73 -4.85 -3.04
N LEU A 69 3.22 -3.99 -3.92
CA LEU A 69 2.25 -2.97 -3.52
C LEU A 69 0.85 -3.56 -3.38
N VAL A 70 0.25 -3.37 -2.22
CA VAL A 70 -1.12 -3.79 -1.93
C VAL A 70 -1.96 -2.55 -1.66
N MET A 71 -3.00 -2.36 -2.48
CA MET A 71 -3.95 -1.27 -2.28
C MET A 71 -5.13 -1.76 -1.44
N THR A 72 -5.26 -1.18 -0.25
CA THR A 72 -6.32 -1.50 0.73
C THR A 72 -7.34 -0.39 0.88
N ILE A 73 -7.37 0.51 -0.11
CA ILE A 73 -8.29 1.64 -0.17
C ILE A 73 -9.65 1.14 -0.65
N PRO A 74 -10.76 1.53 0.01
CA PRO A 74 -12.09 1.20 -0.48
C PRO A 74 -12.34 1.80 -1.87
N PRO A 75 -13.30 1.23 -2.64
CA PRO A 75 -13.70 1.77 -3.93
C PRO A 75 -13.99 3.27 -3.86
N LEU A 76 -13.46 4.03 -4.81
CA LEU A 76 -13.73 5.47 -4.90
C LEU A 76 -15.02 5.74 -5.65
N LEU A 77 -15.29 4.97 -6.71
CA LEU A 77 -16.48 5.09 -7.51
C LEU A 77 -17.53 4.06 -7.07
N LYS A 78 -18.80 4.50 -7.02
CA LYS A 78 -19.93 3.63 -6.64
C LYS A 78 -20.28 2.61 -7.73
N ASN A 79 -20.03 2.94 -9.00
CA ASN A 79 -20.27 2.03 -10.12
C ASN A 79 -19.09 1.05 -10.24
N PRO A 80 -19.32 -0.28 -10.17
CA PRO A 80 -18.24 -1.26 -10.23
C PRO A 80 -17.45 -1.27 -11.54
N GLU A 81 -18.11 -1.06 -12.69
CA GLU A 81 -17.45 -1.08 -14.00
C GLU A 81 -16.52 0.13 -14.15
N THR A 82 -16.99 1.32 -13.77
CA THR A 82 -16.17 2.54 -13.79
C THR A 82 -15.02 2.46 -12.79
N GLU A 83 -15.22 1.84 -11.63
CA GLU A 83 -14.14 1.62 -10.67
C GLU A 83 -13.10 0.63 -11.23
N ALA A 84 -13.53 -0.45 -11.86
CA ALA A 84 -12.62 -1.41 -12.49
C ALA A 84 -11.76 -0.76 -13.59
N GLU A 85 -12.36 0.10 -14.42
CA GLU A 85 -11.63 0.88 -15.43
C GLU A 85 -10.61 1.83 -14.77
N ARG A 86 -11.02 2.57 -13.73
CA ARG A 86 -10.13 3.45 -12.97
C ARG A 86 -8.93 2.69 -12.39
N LEU A 87 -9.17 1.53 -11.82
CA LEU A 87 -8.13 0.66 -11.25
C LEU A 87 -7.16 0.15 -12.32
N HIS A 88 -7.68 -0.25 -13.49
CA HIS A 88 -6.86 -0.69 -14.62
C HIS A 88 -5.97 0.43 -15.16
N LEU A 89 -6.52 1.63 -15.34
CA LEU A 89 -5.76 2.81 -15.78
C LEU A 89 -4.69 3.19 -14.76
N TRP A 90 -5.02 3.16 -13.47
CA TRP A 90 -4.05 3.38 -12.40
C TRP A 90 -2.92 2.34 -12.41
N GLY A 91 -3.25 1.05 -12.57
CA GLY A 91 -2.26 -0.03 -12.67
C GLY A 91 -1.30 0.16 -13.85
N LYS A 92 -1.83 0.58 -15.02
CA LYS A 92 -1.00 0.97 -16.16
C LYS A 92 -0.10 2.16 -15.85
N TRP A 93 -0.62 3.19 -15.20
CA TRP A 93 0.22 4.33 -14.82
C TRP A 93 1.35 3.91 -13.88
N MET A 94 1.04 3.08 -12.87
CA MET A 94 2.03 2.56 -11.93
C MET A 94 3.14 1.78 -12.64
N SER A 95 2.81 0.88 -13.57
CA SER A 95 3.83 0.08 -14.27
C SER A 95 4.81 0.92 -15.09
N HIS A 96 4.42 2.13 -15.50
CA HIS A 96 5.29 3.03 -16.27
C HIS A 96 6.11 3.97 -15.38
N ASN A 97 5.56 4.40 -14.24
CA ASN A 97 6.17 5.44 -13.39
C ASN A 97 6.84 4.87 -12.13
N ARG A 98 6.57 3.61 -11.79
CA ARG A 98 7.08 2.85 -10.64
C ARG A 98 7.39 1.40 -11.07
N PRO A 99 8.39 1.19 -11.95
CA PRO A 99 8.76 -0.13 -12.45
C PRO A 99 9.41 -1.02 -11.38
#